data_AF-A0A6J4QKF6-F1
#
_entry.id   AF-A0A6J4QKF6-F1
#
_cell.length_a   1.000
_cell.length_b   1.000
_cell.length_c   1.000
_cell.angle_alpha   90.00
_cell.angle_beta   90.00
_cell.angle_gamma   90.00
#
_symmetry.space_group_name_H-M   'P 1'
#
loop_
_entity.id
_entity.type
_entity.pdbx_description
1 polymer ?
#
loop_
_entity_poly.entity_id
_entity_poly.type
_entity_poly.pdbx_seq_one_letter_code
_entity_poly.pdbx_strand_id
1 'polypeptide(L)'
;MSIFHTDRIPSLSRLPKELGREERPCGRCGGHTEHIFYRVPKKVMLLYVKDHPENLHATCVVCARSTILTGEERGRVLAAKRGE
;
A
#
# COMPACT_ATOMS: atom_id res chain seq x y z
N MET A 1 0.00 28.20 -13.97
CA MET A 1 0.76 26.94 -13.75
C MET A 1 -0.20 25.86 -13.30
N SER A 2 -0.60 24.95 -14.19
CA SER A 2 -1.42 23.79 -13.84
C SER A 2 -0.53 22.77 -13.14
N ILE A 3 -0.70 22.61 -11.83
CA ILE A 3 -0.03 21.56 -11.06
C ILE A 3 -0.66 20.24 -11.52
N PHE A 4 0.04 19.49 -12.38
CA PHE A 4 -0.39 18.19 -12.85
C PHE A 4 -0.34 17.20 -11.68
N HIS A 5 -1.46 17.07 -10.97
CA HIS A 5 -1.67 16.02 -9.98
C HIS A 5 -1.91 14.71 -10.72
N THR A 6 -0.86 13.90 -10.91
CA THR A 6 -0.94 12.56 -11.52
C THR A 6 -1.95 11.66 -10.83
N ASP A 7 -2.19 11.88 -9.54
CA ASP A 7 -3.22 11.26 -8.72
C ASP A 7 -4.67 11.69 -9.07
N ARG A 8 -4.89 12.71 -9.91
CA ARG A 8 -6.24 13.04 -10.42
C ARG A 8 -6.54 12.43 -11.78
N ILE A 9 -5.56 11.74 -12.39
CA ILE A 9 -5.76 11.04 -13.65
C ILE A 9 -6.54 9.73 -13.39
N PRO A 10 -7.72 9.52 -13.99
CA PRO A 10 -8.58 8.38 -13.69
C PRO A 10 -7.94 7.02 -13.96
N SER A 11 -7.10 6.92 -15.00
CA SER A 11 -6.37 5.70 -15.35
C SER A 11 -5.25 5.36 -14.37
N LEU A 12 -4.46 6.36 -13.94
CA LEU A 12 -3.37 6.18 -12.97
C LEU A 12 -3.89 5.92 -11.56
N SER A 13 -5.13 6.32 -11.25
CA SER A 13 -5.81 6.00 -10.00
C SER A 13 -6.06 4.50 -9.79
N ARG A 14 -5.80 3.66 -10.80
CA ARG A 14 -5.91 2.20 -10.75
C ARG A 14 -4.59 1.50 -10.46
N LEU A 15 -3.46 2.21 -10.54
CA LEU A 15 -2.15 1.61 -10.36
C LEU A 15 -1.80 1.50 -8.87
N PRO A 16 -1.25 0.35 -8.42
CA PRO A 16 -0.63 0.25 -7.12
C PRO A 16 0.48 1.30 -6.98
N LYS A 17 0.52 1.98 -5.83
CA LYS A 17 1.59 2.92 -5.49
C LYS A 17 2.47 2.33 -4.40
N GLU A 18 3.78 2.21 -4.64
CA GLU A 18 4.75 1.91 -3.58
C GLU A 18 4.80 3.09 -2.60
N LEU A 19 4.65 2.79 -1.31
CA LEU A 19 4.74 3.76 -0.23
C LEU A 19 6.09 3.72 0.49
N GLY A 20 6.85 2.63 0.31
CA GLY A 20 8.15 2.42 0.93
C GLY A 20 8.34 0.98 1.35
N ARG A 21 9.42 0.74 2.09
CA ARG A 21 9.85 -0.58 2.52
C ARG A 21 10.22 -0.57 3.99
N GLU A 22 10.05 -1.70 4.65
CA GLU A 22 10.38 -1.87 6.06
C GLU A 22 10.71 -3.33 6.36
N GLU A 23 11.69 -3.56 7.22
CA GLU A 23 11.98 -4.89 7.73
C GLU A 23 10.95 -5.30 8.78
N ARG A 24 10.37 -6.49 8.59
CA ARG A 24 9.37 -7.03 9.50
C ARG A 24 9.35 -8.56 9.46
N PRO A 25 8.86 -9.22 10.52
CA PRO A 25 8.62 -10.65 10.48
C PRO A 25 7.53 -10.99 9.46
N CYS A 26 7.82 -11.95 8.60
CA CYS A 26 6.86 -12.49 7.66
C CYS A 26 6.10 -13.64 8.31
N GLY A 27 4.79 -13.47 8.52
CA GLY A 27 3.93 -14.56 9.04
C GLY A 27 3.79 -15.77 8.10
N ARG A 28 4.28 -15.68 6.85
CA ARG A 28 4.23 -16.77 5.85
C ARG A 28 5.52 -17.58 5.78
N CYS A 29 6.67 -16.92 5.60
CA CYS A 29 7.96 -17.62 5.52
C CYS A 29 8.71 -17.70 6.85
N GLY A 30 8.22 -17.05 7.91
CA GLY A 30 8.82 -17.06 9.25
C GLY A 30 10.10 -16.23 9.40
N GLY A 31 10.66 -15.71 8.30
CA GLY A 31 11.85 -14.88 8.33
C GLY A 31 11.59 -13.43 8.72
N HIS A 32 12.61 -12.76 9.25
CA HIS A 32 12.65 -11.30 9.33
C HIS A 32 13.21 -10.78 8.01
N THR A 33 12.39 -10.07 7.23
CA THR A 33 12.74 -9.70 5.85
C THR A 33 12.15 -8.34 5.49
N GLU A 34 12.70 -7.69 4.47
CA GLU A 34 12.11 -6.50 3.88
C GLU A 34 10.72 -6.80 3.30
N HIS A 35 9.76 -5.92 3.58
CA HIS A 35 8.44 -5.93 2.97
C HIS A 35 8.18 -4.59 2.29
N ILE A 36 7.64 -4.65 1.08
CA ILE A 36 7.24 -3.48 0.31
C ILE A 36 5.78 -3.15 0.60
N PHE A 37 5.50 -1.89 0.95
CA PHE A 37 4.16 -1.40 1.16
C PHE A 37 3.58 -0.83 -0.13
N TYR A 38 2.48 -1.41 -0.58
CA TYR A 38 1.72 -0.93 -1.73
C TYR A 38 0.35 -0.42 -1.30
N ARG A 39 -0.01 0.78 -1.76
CA ARG A 39 -1.39 1.26 -1.77
C ARG A 39 -2.06 0.79 -3.05
N VAL A 40 -2.88 -0.23 -2.94
CA VAL A 40 -3.63 -0.85 -4.04
C VAL A 40 -5.05 -0.29 -4.05
N PRO A 41 -5.45 0.45 -5.10
CA PRO A 41 -6.82 0.95 -5.23
C PRO A 41 -7.83 -0.20 -5.21
N LYS A 42 -8.87 -0.10 -4.39
CA LYS A 42 -9.93 -1.13 -4.32
C LYS A 42 -11.07 -0.75 -5.23
N LYS A 43 -11.45 -1.67 -6.12
CA LYS A 43 -12.64 -1.51 -6.96
C LYS A 43 -13.87 -1.84 -6.11
N VAL A 44 -14.73 -0.86 -5.91
CA VAL A 44 -16.03 -1.02 -5.25
C VAL A 44 -17.10 -0.63 -6.27
N MET A 45 -17.90 -1.62 -6.68
CA MET A 45 -18.84 -1.50 -7.80
C MET A 45 -18.15 -1.01 -9.10
N LEU A 46 -18.40 0.24 -9.48
CA LEU A 46 -17.90 0.90 -10.70
C LEU A 46 -16.77 1.90 -10.43
N LEU A 47 -16.42 2.16 -9.17
CA LEU A 47 -15.46 3.19 -8.77
C LEU A 47 -14.25 2.58 -8.06
N TYR A 48 -13.09 3.24 -8.20
CA TYR A 48 -11.89 2.87 -7.46
C TYR A 48 -11.77 3.76 -6.23
N VAL A 49 -11.85 3.14 -5.05
CA VAL A 49 -11.72 3.82 -3.77
C VAL A 49 -10.25 3.82 -3.37
N LYS A 50 -9.67 5.02 -3.37
CA LYS A 50 -8.26 5.21 -2.97
C LYS A 50 -8.05 5.07 -1.49
N ASP A 51 -9.02 5.40 -0.64
CA ASP A 51 -8.92 5.32 0.81
C ASP A 51 -9.82 4.22 1.37
N HIS A 52 -9.59 3.00 0.90
CA HIS A 52 -10.27 1.81 1.42
C HIS A 52 -9.53 1.29 2.66
N PRO A 53 -10.20 0.75 3.68
CA PRO A 53 -9.53 0.16 4.85
C PRO A 53 -8.57 -0.99 4.50
N GLU A 54 -8.80 -1.65 3.36
CA GLU A 54 -8.02 -2.81 2.90
C GLU A 54 -7.10 -2.50 1.70
N ASN A 55 -6.82 -1.23 1.43
CA ASN A 55 -5.99 -0.83 0.30
C ASN A 55 -4.49 -0.94 0.55
N LEU A 56 -4.06 -1.19 1.79
CA LEU A 56 -2.63 -1.22 2.13
C LEU A 56 -2.17 -2.67 2.19
N HIS A 57 -1.19 -2.99 1.35
CA HIS A 57 -0.63 -4.32 1.23
C HIS A 57 0.84 -4.29 1.64
N ALA A 58 1.28 -5.23 2.46
CA ALA A 58 2.69 -5.50 2.73
C ALA A 58 3.12 -6.77 1.99
N THR A 59 4.08 -6.67 1.09
CA THR A 59 4.55 -7.80 0.28
C THR A 59 5.97 -8.16 0.64
N CYS A 60 6.18 -9.40 1.11
CA CYS A 60 7.51 -9.91 1.45
C CYS A 60 8.36 -10.05 0.17
N VAL A 61 9.59 -9.52 0.19
CA VAL A 61 10.50 -9.63 -0.97
C VAL A 61 10.97 -11.06 -1.23
N VAL A 62 10.96 -11.92 -0.19
CA VAL A 62 11.47 -13.30 -0.28
C VAL A 62 10.41 -14.26 -0.80
N CYS A 63 9.21 -14.24 -0.22
CA CYS A 63 8.15 -15.20 -0.59
C CYS A 63 7.10 -14.64 -1.54
N ALA A 64 7.20 -13.34 -1.90
CA ALA A 64 6.28 -12.62 -2.78
C ALA A 64 4.80 -12.67 -2.34
N ARG A 65 4.53 -13.03 -1.08
CA ARG A 65 3.17 -13.04 -0.53
C ARG A 65 2.84 -11.68 0.06
N SER A 66 1.63 -11.21 -0.27
CA SER A 66 1.08 -9.98 0.27
C SER A 66 0.14 -10.27 1.45
N THR A 67 0.21 -9.41 2.46
CA THR A 67 -0.73 -9.35 3.57
C THR A 67 -1.42 -7.99 3.55
N ILE A 68 -2.74 -7.97 3.73
CA ILE A 68 -3.50 -6.72 3.83
C ILE A 68 -3.32 -6.18 5.25
N LEU A 69 -2.87 -4.93 5.36
CA LEU A 69 -2.75 -4.22 6.63
C LEU A 69 -4.04 -3.45 6.90
N THR A 70 -4.60 -3.64 8.09
CA THR A 70 -5.83 -2.98 8.53
C THR A 70 -5.65 -2.39 9.93
N GLY A 71 -6.67 -1.68 10.43
CA GLY A 71 -6.70 -1.18 11.81
C GLY A 71 -5.52 -0.27 12.18
N GLU A 72 -4.99 -0.45 13.40
CA GLU A 72 -3.91 0.35 13.96
C GLU A 72 -2.59 0.21 13.19
N GLU A 73 -2.27 -0.99 12.73
CA GLU A 73 -1.05 -1.26 11.97
C GLU A 73 -1.02 -0.44 10.68
N ARG A 74 -2.14 -0.40 9.96
CA ARG A 74 -2.31 0.48 8.79
C ARG A 74 -2.11 1.94 9.16
N GLY A 75 -2.70 2.38 10.27
CA GLY A 75 -2.58 3.76 10.76
C GLY A 75 -1.13 4.16 10.97
N ARG A 76 -0.34 3.30 11.63
CA ARG A 76 1.09 3.51 11.89
C ARG A 76 1.89 3.65 10.58
N VAL A 77 1.73 2.71 9.64
CA VAL A 77 2.48 2.73 8.37
C VAL A 77 2.14 3.98 7.55
N LEU A 78 0.86 4.34 7.48
CA LEU A 78 0.44 5.54 6.74
C LEU A 78 0.91 6.84 7.41
N ALA A 79 0.99 6.89 8.74
CA ALA A 79 1.53 8.04 9.46
C ALA A 79 3.03 8.19 9.21
N ALA A 80 3.78 7.09 9.31
CA ALA A 80 5.23 7.07 9.05
C ALA A 80 5.56 7.57 7.64
N LYS A 81 4.78 7.14 6.63
CA LYS A 81 5.00 7.49 5.22
C LYS A 81 4.37 8.80 4.74
N ARG A 82 3.70 9.56 5.64
CA ARG A 82 3.19 10.91 5.33
C ARG A 82 4.23 12.00 5.63
N GLY A 83 5.29 11.69 6.36
CA GLY A 83 6.35 12.63 6.77
C GLY A 83 7.61 12.60 5.91
N GLU A 84 7.64 11.85 4.81
CA GLU A 84 8.74 11.78 3.82
C GLU A 84 8.42 12.59 2.56
#